data_AF-A0A4Q1D2W6-F1
#
_entry.id   AF-A0A4Q1D2W6-F1
#
_cell.length_a   1.000
_cell.length_b   1.000
_cell.length_c   1.000
_cell.angle_alpha   90.00
_cell.angle_beta   90.00
_cell.angle_gamma   90.00
#
_symmetry.space_group_name_H-M   'P 1'
#
loop_
_entity.id
_entity.type
_entity.pdbx_description
1 polymer ?
#
loop_
_entity_poly.entity_id
_entity_poly.type
_entity_poly.pdbx_seq_one_letter_code
_entity_poly.pdbx_strand_id
1 'polypeptide(L)'
;MGKRYEVGNDFFREKILAAMLFGFRNVKNPSTVTVHPELMVKIRENFKDKVISPKQFGDVEVFCGLTVIEDVTKEKDYISVN
;
A
#
# COMPACT_ATOMS: atom_id res chain seq x y z
N MET A 1 -13.02 15.90 -21.38
CA MET A 1 -12.21 14.75 -21.83
C MET A 1 -12.04 13.78 -20.68
N GLY A 2 -12.83 12.70 -20.66
CA GLY A 2 -12.68 11.65 -19.65
C GLY A 2 -11.40 10.86 -19.93
N LYS A 3 -10.49 10.79 -18.96
CA LYS A 3 -9.30 9.95 -19.07
C LYS A 3 -9.78 8.49 -19.15
N ARG A 4 -9.55 7.83 -20.29
CA ARG A 4 -9.73 6.38 -20.42
C ARG A 4 -8.65 5.71 -19.57
N TYR A 5 -9.07 4.90 -18.60
CA TYR A 5 -8.17 4.04 -17.85
C TYR A 5 -8.07 2.73 -18.62
N GLU A 6 -6.94 2.50 -19.28
CA GLU A 6 -6.63 1.19 -19.87
C GLU A 6 -6.45 0.19 -18.73
N VAL A 7 -7.35 -0.79 -18.64
CA VAL A 7 -7.26 -1.89 -17.68
C VAL A 7 -6.30 -2.93 -18.26
N GLY A 8 -5.01 -2.71 -18.07
CA GLY A 8 -3.95 -3.62 -18.44
C GLY A 8 -3.51 -4.52 -17.28
N ASN A 9 -3.81 -5.81 -17.41
CA ASN A 9 -3.06 -7.01 -17.01
C ASN A 9 -2.21 -7.07 -15.72
N ASP A 10 -2.73 -6.64 -14.57
CA ASP A 10 -2.58 -7.36 -13.29
C ASP A 10 -3.27 -6.54 -12.20
N PHE A 11 -4.20 -7.15 -11.45
CA PHE A 11 -4.98 -6.54 -10.37
C PHE A 11 -4.12 -6.13 -9.15
N PHE A 12 -2.85 -5.75 -9.34
CA PHE A 12 -1.89 -5.42 -8.30
C PHE A 12 -2.41 -4.31 -7.41
N ARG A 13 -2.80 -3.17 -8.00
CA ARG A 13 -3.30 -2.01 -7.23
C ARG A 13 -4.58 -2.37 -6.48
N GLU A 14 -5.48 -3.10 -7.13
CA GLU A 14 -6.75 -3.57 -6.57
C GLU A 14 -6.51 -4.53 -5.41
N LYS A 15 -5.55 -5.45 -5.51
CA LYS A 15 -5.16 -6.38 -4.43
C LYS A 15 -4.57 -5.64 -3.23
N ILE A 16 -3.67 -4.66 -3.46
CA ILE A 16 -3.13 -3.82 -2.39
C ILE A 16 -4.25 -3.05 -1.69
N LEU A 17 -5.15 -2.41 -2.45
CA LEU A 17 -6.27 -1.68 -1.88
C LEU A 17 -7.25 -2.59 -1.14
N ALA A 18 -7.54 -3.78 -1.67
CA ALA A 18 -8.37 -4.76 -1.00
C ALA A 18 -7.76 -5.22 0.33
N ALA A 19 -6.45 -5.47 0.37
CA ALA A 19 -5.74 -5.82 1.61
C ALA A 19 -5.81 -4.70 2.65
N MET A 20 -5.59 -3.45 2.23
CA MET A 20 -5.72 -2.28 3.11
C MET A 20 -7.15 -2.15 3.65
N LEU A 21 -8.17 -2.19 2.77
CA LEU A 21 -9.57 -2.09 3.16
C LEU A 21 -10.01 -3.22 4.10
N PHE A 22 -9.57 -4.46 3.81
CA PHE A 22 -9.81 -5.60 4.68
C PHE A 22 -9.16 -5.40 6.05
N GLY A 23 -7.94 -4.90 6.07
CA GLY A 23 -7.23 -4.50 7.28
C GLY A 23 -7.99 -3.48 8.12
N PHE A 24 -8.35 -2.34 7.53
CA PHE A 24 -9.15 -1.29 8.17
C PHE A 24 -10.49 -1.80 8.72
N ARG A 25 -11.11 -2.77 8.04
CA ARG A 25 -12.38 -3.34 8.48
C ARG A 25 -12.26 -4.26 9.69
N ASN A 26 -11.13 -4.95 9.85
CA ASN A 26 -10.96 -5.99 10.88
C ASN A 26 -10.10 -5.54 12.08
N VAL A 27 -9.31 -4.48 11.93
CA VAL A 27 -8.48 -3.92 12.99
C VAL A 27 -9.22 -2.75 13.64
N LYS A 28 -9.42 -2.80 14.97
CA LYS A 28 -10.22 -1.79 15.70
C LYS A 28 -9.61 -0.38 15.64
N ASN A 29 -8.28 -0.29 15.75
CA ASN A 29 -7.53 0.98 15.76
C ASN A 29 -6.26 0.83 14.90
N PRO A 30 -6.40 0.81 13.56
CA PRO A 30 -5.27 0.61 12.68
C PRO A 30 -4.31 1.79 12.77
N SER A 31 -3.03 1.50 12.91
CA SER A 31 -1.97 2.49 13.11
C SER A 31 -0.79 2.30 12.17
N THR A 32 -0.57 1.06 11.71
CA THR A 32 0.59 0.71 10.89
C THR A 32 0.19 -0.19 9.73
N VAL A 33 1.00 -0.17 8.67
CA VAL A 33 0.98 -1.16 7.61
C VAL A 33 2.36 -1.80 7.54
N THR A 34 2.43 -3.09 7.84
CA THR A 34 3.65 -3.87 7.66
C THR A 34 3.67 -4.44 6.26
N VAL A 35 4.78 -4.28 5.55
CA VAL A 35 4.93 -4.68 4.15
C VAL A 35 6.35 -5.18 3.91
N HIS A 36 6.50 -6.15 3.01
CA HIS A 36 7.84 -6.56 2.59
C HIS A 36 8.50 -5.45 1.73
N PRO A 37 9.81 -5.15 1.89
CA PRO A 37 10.48 -4.09 1.15
C PRO A 37 10.34 -4.17 -0.38
N GLU A 38 10.49 -5.38 -0.95
CA GLU A 38 10.35 -5.57 -2.40
C GLU A 38 8.92 -5.27 -2.89
N LEU A 39 7.90 -5.56 -2.06
CA LEU A 39 6.54 -5.20 -2.39
C LEU A 39 6.34 -3.68 -2.28
N MET A 40 6.96 -3.06 -1.27
CA MET A 40 6.86 -1.62 -1.05
C MET A 40 7.47 -0.82 -2.21
N VAL A 41 8.59 -1.27 -2.78
CA VAL A 41 9.16 -0.67 -4.01
C VAL A 41 8.13 -0.70 -5.14
N LYS A 42 7.50 -1.85 -5.39
CA LYS A 42 6.45 -1.97 -6.41
C LYS A 42 5.25 -1.06 -6.12
N ILE A 43 4.84 -0.92 -4.85
CA ILE A 43 3.78 0.01 -4.44
C ILE A 43 4.19 1.45 -4.77
N ARG A 44 5.39 1.89 -4.39
CA ARG A 44 5.88 3.25 -4.68
C ARG A 44 5.85 3.55 -6.18
N GLU A 45 6.32 2.62 -7.01
CA GLU A 45 6.31 2.75 -8.47
C GLU A 45 4.88 2.81 -9.03
N ASN A 46 4.03 1.87 -8.62
CA ASN A 46 2.68 1.75 -9.16
C ASN A 46 1.75 2.87 -8.68
N PHE A 47 2.00 3.47 -7.53
CA PHE A 47 1.15 4.51 -6.96
C PHE A 47 1.74 5.93 -7.04
N LYS A 48 2.96 6.12 -7.59
CA LYS A 48 3.71 7.40 -7.61
C LYS A 48 2.87 8.65 -7.94
N ASP A 49 2.03 8.59 -8.97
CA ASP A 49 1.22 9.73 -9.43
C ASP A 49 -0.26 9.65 -8.98
N LYS A 50 -0.55 8.86 -7.95
CA LYS A 50 -1.90 8.66 -7.41
C LYS A 50 -2.06 9.41 -6.10
N VAL A 51 -3.28 9.87 -5.83
CA VAL A 51 -3.63 10.58 -4.57
C VAL A 51 -3.30 9.72 -3.34
N ILE A 52 -3.46 8.42 -3.48
CA ILE A 52 -3.23 7.38 -2.48
C ILE A 52 -1.78 6.86 -2.46
N SER A 53 -0.83 7.55 -3.11
CA SER A 53 0.58 7.17 -3.03
C SER A 53 1.06 7.14 -1.56
N PRO A 54 2.04 6.28 -1.24
CA PRO A 54 2.85 6.48 -0.04
C PRO A 54 3.43 7.91 -0.03
N LYS A 55 3.49 8.52 1.15
CA LYS A 55 3.99 9.88 1.35
C LYS A 55 4.95 9.95 2.53
N GLN A 56 6.02 10.69 2.37
CA GLN A 56 6.96 10.99 3.44
C GLN A 56 6.44 12.15 4.30
N PHE A 57 6.41 11.96 5.62
CA PHE A 57 6.13 12.99 6.62
C PHE A 57 7.25 13.00 7.65
N GLY A 58 8.21 13.91 7.48
CA GLY A 58 9.45 13.90 8.27
C GLY A 58 10.23 12.60 8.04
N ASP A 59 10.53 11.89 9.12
CA ASP A 59 11.31 10.64 9.08
C ASP A 59 10.44 9.39 8.85
N VAL A 60 9.13 9.55 8.70
CA VAL A 60 8.17 8.44 8.58
C VAL A 60 7.50 8.44 7.21
N GLU A 61 7.42 7.28 6.57
CA GLU A 61 6.56 7.08 5.39
C GLU A 61 5.17 6.61 5.83
N VAL A 62 4.14 7.16 5.22
CA VAL A 62 2.74 6.87 5.51
C VAL A 62 2.05 6.37 4.24
N PHE A 63 1.27 5.30 4.34
CA PHE A 63 0.46 4.75 3.26
C PHE A 63 -0.98 4.54 3.72
N CYS A 64 -1.93 5.12 2.98
CA CYS A 64 -3.35 5.20 3.37
C CYS A 64 -3.59 5.74 4.79
N GLY A 65 -2.73 6.65 5.27
CA GLY A 65 -2.83 7.23 6.62
C GLY A 65 -2.19 6.39 7.74
N LEU A 66 -1.62 5.23 7.42
CA LEU A 66 -0.92 4.35 8.37
C LEU A 66 0.59 4.43 8.19
N THR A 67 1.34 4.37 9.28
CA THR A 67 2.81 4.32 9.24
C THR A 67 3.28 3.05 8.55
N VAL A 68 4.17 3.17 7.57
CA VAL A 68 4.77 2.04 6.87
C VAL A 68 5.88 1.42 7.71
N ILE A 69 5.83 0.11 7.89
CA ILE A 69 6.89 -0.70 8.49
C ILE A 69 7.36 -1.70 7.44
N GLU A 70 8.59 -1.54 6.98
CA GLU A 70 9.23 -2.47 6.06
C GLU A 70 9.89 -3.63 6.82
N ASP A 71 9.44 -4.87 6.60
CA ASP A 71 9.93 -6.06 7.31
C ASP A 71 10.43 -7.12 6.32
N VAL A 72 11.76 -7.27 6.25
CA VAL A 72 12.47 -8.25 5.41
C VAL A 72 12.25 -9.71 5.82
N THR A 73 11.72 -9.96 7.02
CA THR A 73 11.49 -11.33 7.51
C THR A 73 10.19 -11.93 6.97
N LYS A 74 9.37 -11.13 6.29
CA LYS A 74 8.09 -11.55 5.71
C LYS A 74 8.25 -12.09 4.29
N GLU A 75 7.21 -12.75 3.79
CA GLU A 75 7.15 -13.19 2.41
C GLU A 75 7.11 -11.99 1.45
N LYS A 76 7.59 -12.16 0.22
CA LYS A 76 7.81 -11.06 -0.74
C LYS A 76 6.54 -10.34 -1.18
N ASP A 77 5.39 -10.96 -1.01
CA ASP A 77 4.05 -10.44 -1.30
C ASP A 77 3.26 -10.07 -0.04
N TYR A 78 3.91 -10.07 1.13
CA TYR A 78 3.28 -9.77 2.41
C TYR A 78 2.95 -8.29 2.56
N ILE A 79 1.69 -8.03 2.92
CA ILE A 79 1.20 -6.74 3.41
C ILE A 79 0.10 -6.98 4.45
N SER A 80 0.15 -6.26 5.57
CA SER A 80 -0.83 -6.35 6.66
C SER A 80 -1.05 -4.99 7.29
N VAL A 81 -2.28 -4.72 7.71
CA VAL A 81 -2.64 -3.57 8.53
C VAL A 81 -2.69 -4.03 9.98
N ASN A 82 -2.11 -3.25 10.90
CA ASN A 82 -2.12 -3.52 12.34
C ASN A 82 -2.51 -2.30 13.17
#